data_AF-A0A7W9SLM5-F1
#
_entry.id   AF-A0A7W9SLM5-F1
#
_cell.length_a   1.000
_cell.length_b   1.000
_cell.length_c   1.000
_cell.angle_alpha   90.00
_cell.angle_beta   90.00
_cell.angle_gamma   90.00
#
_symmetry.space_group_name_H-M   'P 1'
#
loop_
_entity.id
_entity.type
_entity.pdbx_description
1 polymer ?
#
loop_
_entity_poly.entity_id
_entity_poly.type
_entity_poly.pdbx_seq_one_letter_code
_entity_poly.pdbx_strand_id
1 'polypeptide(L)'
;MTVYIVQKLDWKWNDEAFVLRDDTPVKAFASRRDAETLCEELESTARREWKTWHETNTYIGEQGRGESVETFYEVIAMELEP
;
A
#
# COMPACT_ATOMS: atom_id res chain seq x y z
N MET A 1 16.60 13.47 -15.23
CA MET A 1 16.68 13.79 -13.78
C MET A 1 15.91 12.72 -13.04
N THR A 2 16.52 12.05 -12.07
CA THR A 2 15.81 11.01 -11.30
C THR A 2 14.87 11.62 -10.27
N VAL A 3 13.63 11.14 -10.22
CA VAL A 3 12.68 11.39 -9.14
C VAL A 3 12.26 10.06 -8.51
N TYR A 4 11.98 10.09 -7.21
CA TYR A 4 11.56 8.94 -6.43
C TYR A 4 10.08 9.11 -6.07
N ILE A 5 9.22 8.22 -6.56
CA ILE A 5 7.78 8.28 -6.37
C ILE A 5 7.41 7.24 -5.32
N VAL A 6 6.77 7.70 -4.25
CA VAL A 6 6.04 6.81 -3.34
C VAL A 6 4.69 6.53 -3.96
N GLN A 7 4.35 5.25 -4.14
CA GLN A 7 3.04 4.84 -4.64
C GLN A 7 2.36 3.86 -3.70
N LYS A 8 1.02 3.88 -3.74
CA LYS A 8 0.13 2.99 -3.00
C LYS A 8 -0.29 1.87 -3.93
N LEU A 9 -0.20 0.63 -3.45
CA LEU A 9 -0.65 -0.57 -4.13
C LEU A 9 -1.76 -1.22 -3.31
N ASP A 10 -2.98 -1.25 -3.85
CA ASP A 10 -4.07 -2.01 -3.25
C ASP A 10 -4.17 -3.36 -3.94
N TRP A 11 -3.94 -4.45 -3.19
CA TRP A 11 -4.09 -5.80 -3.66
C TRP A 11 -5.38 -6.40 -3.14
N LYS A 12 -6.11 -7.09 -4.00
CA LYS A 12 -7.34 -7.80 -3.64
C LYS A 12 -7.11 -9.29 -3.75
N TRP A 13 -7.47 -10.04 -2.71
CA TRP A 13 -7.59 -11.49 -2.82
C TRP A 13 -8.93 -11.83 -3.47
N ASN A 14 -8.90 -12.42 -4.66
CA ASN A 14 -9.98 -13.31 -5.08
C ASN A 14 -9.59 -14.72 -4.64
N ASP A 15 -10.54 -15.63 -4.39
CA ASP A 15 -10.29 -16.96 -3.78
C ASP A 15 -9.20 -17.84 -4.45
N GLU A 16 -8.60 -17.40 -5.57
CA GLU A 16 -7.57 -18.06 -6.35
C GLU A 16 -6.22 -17.29 -6.40
N ALA A 17 -6.22 -15.95 -6.33
CA ALA A 17 -5.03 -15.13 -6.51
C ALA A 17 -5.11 -13.73 -5.87
N PHE A 18 -3.93 -13.18 -5.54
CA PHE A 18 -3.75 -11.75 -5.28
C PHE A 18 -3.69 -11.01 -6.61
N VAL A 19 -4.64 -10.11 -6.84
CA VAL A 19 -4.68 -9.25 -8.03
C VAL A 19 -4.47 -7.79 -7.62
N LEU A 20 -3.62 -7.09 -8.35
CA LEU A 20 -3.46 -5.64 -8.18
C LEU A 20 -4.77 -4.98 -8.59
N ARG A 21 -5.37 -4.24 -7.65
CA ARG A 21 -6.63 -3.54 -7.84
C ARG A 21 -6.38 -2.09 -8.24
N ASP A 22 -5.43 -1.44 -7.61
CA ASP A 22 -5.14 -0.02 -7.80
C ASP A 22 -3.66 0.28 -7.53
N ASP A 23 -3.06 1.13 -8.36
CA ASP A 23 -1.71 1.69 -8.23
C ASP A 23 -1.76 3.22 -8.30
N THR A 24 -1.81 3.87 -7.14
CA THR A 24 -1.96 5.32 -7.05
C THR A 24 -0.65 5.98 -6.61
N PRO A 25 -0.04 6.89 -7.41
CA PRO A 25 1.11 7.66 -6.97
C PRO A 25 0.71 8.63 -5.85
N VAL A 26 1.43 8.59 -4.73
CA VAL A 26 1.15 9.42 -3.55
C VAL A 26 1.93 10.73 -3.61
N LYS A 27 3.26 10.65 -3.81
CA LYS A 27 4.14 11.81 -3.79
C LYS A 27 5.48 11.53 -4.44
N ALA A 28 6.03 12.53 -5.13
CA ALA A 28 7.38 12.47 -5.72
C ALA A 28 8.40 13.26 -4.89
N PHE A 29 9.64 12.79 -4.88
CA PHE A 29 10.77 13.37 -4.17
C PHE A 29 12.01 13.42 -5.07
N ALA A 30 12.86 14.42 -4.85
CA ALA A 30 14.20 14.45 -5.45
C ALA A 30 15.22 13.60 -4.65
N SER A 31 14.92 13.28 -3.39
CA SER A 31 15.75 12.49 -2.48
C SER A 31 15.14 11.11 -2.28
N ARG A 32 15.96 10.07 -2.50
CA ARG A 32 15.57 8.67 -2.22
C ARG A 32 15.20 8.46 -0.76
N ARG A 33 16.02 9.03 0.15
CA ARG A 33 15.85 8.88 1.60
C ARG A 33 14.51 9.46 2.07
N ASP A 34 14.09 10.58 1.51
CA ASP A 34 12.84 11.22 1.91
C ASP A 34 11.63 10.41 1.44
N ALA A 35 11.72 9.81 0.24
CA ALA A 35 10.72 8.89 -0.27
C ALA A 35 10.64 7.60 0.59
N GLU A 36 11.78 7.00 0.93
CA GLU A 36 11.85 5.81 1.80
C GLU A 36 11.27 6.10 3.19
N THR A 37 11.58 7.28 3.77
CA THR A 37 11.04 7.69 5.07
C THR A 37 9.51 7.77 5.04
N LEU A 38 8.92 8.43 4.02
CA LEU A 38 7.47 8.48 3.87
C LEU A 38 6.87 7.08 3.64
N CYS A 39 7.53 6.24 2.84
CA CYS A 39 7.08 4.88 2.57
C CYS A 39 6.97 4.06 3.86
N GLU A 40 7.97 4.11 4.74
CA GLU A 40 7.97 3.42 6.03
C GLU A 40 6.85 3.93 6.97
N GLU A 41 6.61 5.24 6.99
CA GLU A 41 5.52 5.84 7.78
C GLU A 41 4.13 5.36 7.31
N LEU A 42 3.92 5.32 5.99
CA LEU A 42 2.67 4.86 5.37
C LEU A 42 2.45 3.36 5.58
N GLU A 43 3.49 2.54 5.41
CA GLU A 43 3.48 1.10 5.71
C GLU A 43 3.12 0.82 7.17
N SER A 44 3.75 1.54 8.10
CA SER A 44 3.49 1.41 9.54
C SER A 44 2.03 1.75 9.88
N THR A 45 1.48 2.76 9.20
CA THR A 45 0.10 3.20 9.37
C THR A 45 -0.88 2.17 8.81
N ALA A 46 -0.69 1.71 7.57
CA ALA A 46 -1.55 0.71 6.94
C ALA A 46 -1.56 -0.62 7.71
N ARG A 47 -0.42 -1.08 8.22
CA ARG A 47 -0.35 -2.28 9.07
C ARG A 47 -1.12 -2.14 10.36
N ARG A 48 -1.10 -0.95 10.97
CA ARG A 48 -1.87 -0.66 12.19
C ARG A 48 -3.36 -0.71 11.90
N GLU A 49 -3.80 -0.06 10.82
CA GLU A 49 -5.20 -0.06 10.39
C GLU A 49 -5.70 -1.46 10.05
N TRP A 50 -4.90 -2.24 9.30
CA TRP A 50 -5.24 -3.63 8.97
C TRP A 50 -5.38 -4.49 10.23
N LYS A 51 -4.45 -4.37 11.19
CA LYS A 51 -4.54 -5.09 12.47
C LYS A 51 -5.82 -4.72 13.23
N THR A 52 -6.14 -3.43 13.32
CA THR A 52 -7.37 -2.96 13.99
C THR A 52 -8.62 -3.49 13.28
N TRP A 53 -8.65 -3.47 11.94
CA TRP A 53 -9.76 -4.00 11.17
C TRP A 53 -9.91 -5.52 11.37
N HIS A 54 -8.80 -6.26 11.33
CA HIS A 54 -8.80 -7.71 11.50
C HIS A 54 -9.27 -8.11 12.90
N GLU A 55 -8.79 -7.43 13.95
CA GLU A 55 -9.23 -7.66 15.34
C GLU A 55 -10.72 -7.36 15.53
N THR A 56 -11.22 -6.30 14.91
CA THR A 56 -12.64 -5.89 15.02
C THR A 56 -13.58 -6.85 14.28
N ASN A 57 -13.20 -7.30 13.08
CA ASN A 57 -14.06 -8.17 12.26
C ASN A 57 -13.93 -9.65 12.60
N THR A 58 -12.81 -10.10 13.19
CA THR A 58 -12.67 -11.49 13.67
C THR A 58 -13.61 -11.79 14.85
N TYR A 59 -14.01 -10.76 15.62
CA TYR A 59 -14.96 -10.91 16.74
C TYR A 59 -16.43 -11.06 16.29
N ILE A 60 -16.75 -10.71 15.04
CA ILE A 60 -18.08 -10.82 14.44
C ILE A 60 -18.05 -12.06 13.53
N GLY A 61 -18.27 -13.24 14.12
CA GLY A 61 -17.99 -14.54 13.50
C GLY A 61 -18.40 -14.71 12.03
N GLU A 62 -17.45 -15.21 11.23
CA GLU A 62 -17.54 -16.01 9.99
C GLU A 62 -18.59 -15.68 8.88
N GLN A 63 -19.38 -14.60 8.96
CA GLN A 63 -20.42 -14.31 7.95
C GLN A 63 -20.07 -13.26 6.89
N GLY A 64 -18.79 -12.90 6.76
CA GLY A 64 -18.32 -12.16 5.61
C GLY A 64 -17.13 -12.85 4.97
N ARG A 65 -17.35 -13.62 3.90
CA ARG A 65 -16.34 -13.69 2.81
C ARG A 65 -16.27 -12.31 2.17
N GLY A 66 -15.80 -11.34 2.95
CA GLY A 66 -15.57 -9.97 2.52
C GLY A 66 -14.32 -9.98 1.67
N GLU A 67 -14.36 -9.25 0.56
CA GLU A 67 -13.20 -9.04 -0.28
C GLU A 67 -12.07 -8.44 0.58
N SER A 68 -11.02 -9.23 0.84
CA SER A 68 -9.86 -8.75 1.58
C SER A 68 -9.00 -7.91 0.63
N VAL A 69 -8.88 -6.62 0.96
CA VAL A 69 -7.96 -5.71 0.30
C VAL A 69 -6.80 -5.44 1.25
N GLU A 70 -5.58 -5.59 0.75
CA GLU A 70 -4.35 -5.32 1.47
C GLU A 70 -3.58 -4.19 0.79
N THR A 71 -3.18 -3.21 1.57
CA THR A 71 -2.53 -1.99 1.08
C THR A 71 -1.04 -2.05 1.35
N PHE A 72 -0.24 -1.80 0.33
CA PHE A 72 1.22 -1.67 0.41
C PHE A 72 1.68 -0.34 -0.16
N TYR A 73 2.90 0.07 0.21
CA TYR A 73 3.57 1.22 -0.38
C TYR A 73 4.95 0.82 -0.88
N GLU A 74 5.34 1.41 -2.00
CA GLU A 74 6.69 1.23 -2.55
C GLU A 74 7.27 2.54 -3.08
N VAL A 75 8.60 2.54 -3.26
CA VAL A 75 9.35 3.65 -3.85
C VAL A 75 9.85 3.24 -5.23
N ILE A 76 9.42 3.96 -6.26
CA ILE A 76 9.88 3.78 -7.65
C ILE A 76 10.82 4.91 -8.03
N ALA A 77 11.99 4.56 -8.58
CA ALA A 77 12.87 5.52 -9.23
C ALA A 77 12.45 5.71 -10.69
N MET A 78 12.23 6.95 -11.10
CA MET A 78 11.82 7.30 -12.46
C MET A 78 12.77 8.34 -13.04
N GLU A 79 13.26 8.08 -14.25
CA GLU A 79 14.07 9.05 -14.99
C GLU A 79 13.16 9.99 -15.78
N LEU A 80 13.27 11.30 -15.50
CA LEU A 80 12.63 12.34 -16.30
C LEU A 80 13.54 12.67 -17.49
N GLU A 81 12.98 12.56 -18.71
CA GLU A 81 13.58 13.15 -19.90
C GLU A 81 13.57 14.69 -19.79
N PRO A 82 14.62 15.37 -20.28
CA PRO A 82 14.78 16.82 -20.15
C PRO A 82 13.77 17.63 -20.96
#